data_AF-A7ATK6-F1
#
_entry.id   AF-A7ATK6-F1
#
_cell.length_a   1.000
_cell.length_b   1.000
_cell.length_c   1.000
_cell.angle_alpha   90.00
_cell.angle_beta   90.00
_cell.angle_gamma   90.00
#
_symmetry.space_group_name_H-M   'P 1'
#
loop_
_entity.id
_entity.type
_entity.pdbx_description
1 polymer ?
#
loop_
_entity_poly.entity_id
_entity_poly.type
_entity_poly.pdbx_seq_one_letter_code
_entity_poly.pdbx_strand_id
1 'polypeptide(L)'
;MTASDCTIFFKSHIKYIKAYDDEKFTKEDSAVTRDRILNLPLATEITVRYVEQGGGTPEDVTLFAEWLIPMQKYYGFNQEISSLLSKFYFTLSQRPAMFNIDHMHRILQSTCKVFNQLDTDSTNHAKAFMESLLHESERRNDVHTFDNAFNTLCALQKRGHWRFELLKGLLGNECLDLILGMLYTVVNNYDSRQHHRNIQELIVNLIETIDNVQGQRFAMNVPFALDLCPGTMAHLKVVESTYNDTFLQLKHMLKLLQDRNDNILAKA
;
A
#
# COMPACT_ATOMS: atom_id res chain seq x y z
N MET A 1 8.33 23.14 -17.38
CA MET A 1 7.44 22.74 -16.29
C MET A 1 8.26 21.86 -15.36
N THR A 2 8.44 22.30 -14.13
CA THR A 2 9.17 21.60 -13.07
C THR A 2 8.25 20.59 -12.37
N ALA A 3 8.83 19.70 -11.55
CA ALA A 3 8.05 18.77 -10.73
C ALA A 3 7.06 19.50 -9.81
N SER A 4 7.46 20.67 -9.28
CA SER A 4 6.60 21.52 -8.45
C SER A 4 5.42 22.10 -9.23
N ASP A 5 5.60 22.45 -10.50
CA ASP A 5 4.49 22.95 -11.32
C ASP A 5 3.45 21.84 -11.56
N CYS A 6 3.92 20.61 -11.81
CA CYS A 6 3.05 19.44 -11.94
C CYS A 6 2.29 19.15 -10.64
N THR A 7 2.94 19.28 -9.48
CA THR A 7 2.29 18.98 -8.19
C THR A 7 1.27 20.04 -7.79
N ILE A 8 1.48 21.30 -8.16
CA ILE A 8 0.45 22.35 -8.07
C ILE A 8 -0.78 21.95 -8.90
N PHE A 9 -0.58 21.46 -10.13
CA PHE A 9 -1.67 20.95 -10.94
C PHE A 9 -2.38 19.80 -10.22
N PHE A 10 -1.67 18.73 -9.83
CA PHE A 10 -2.26 17.56 -9.15
C PHE A 10 -3.12 17.95 -7.94
N LYS A 11 -2.56 18.77 -7.04
CA LYS A 11 -3.22 19.22 -5.81
C LYS A 11 -4.48 20.04 -6.11
N SER A 12 -4.44 20.91 -7.12
CA SER A 12 -5.57 21.74 -7.49
C SER A 12 -6.65 20.92 -8.19
N HIS A 13 -6.24 20.04 -9.08
CA HIS A 13 -7.13 19.25 -9.92
C HIS A 13 -7.91 18.20 -9.12
N ILE A 14 -7.27 17.55 -8.12
CA ILE A 14 -7.96 16.67 -7.17
C ILE A 14 -9.12 17.40 -6.47
N LYS A 15 -8.95 18.67 -6.10
CA LYS A 15 -10.01 19.47 -5.47
C LYS A 15 -11.18 19.73 -6.42
N TYR A 16 -10.89 20.05 -7.68
CA TYR A 16 -11.93 20.25 -8.70
C TYR A 16 -12.70 18.97 -9.00
N ILE A 17 -12.00 17.84 -9.14
CA ILE A 17 -12.62 16.53 -9.34
C ILE A 17 -13.50 16.15 -8.13
N LYS A 18 -13.04 16.41 -6.91
CA LYS A 18 -13.87 16.18 -5.71
C LYS A 18 -15.12 17.05 -5.69
N ALA A 19 -14.99 18.34 -6.01
CA ALA A 19 -16.14 19.23 -6.11
C ALA A 19 -17.13 18.78 -7.20
N TYR A 20 -16.61 18.18 -8.27
CA TYR A 20 -17.41 17.60 -9.35
C TYR A 20 -18.18 16.37 -8.89
N ASP A 21 -17.50 15.43 -8.21
CA ASP A 21 -18.13 14.24 -7.64
C ASP A 21 -19.16 14.56 -6.56
N ASP A 22 -18.97 15.64 -5.80
CA ASP A 22 -19.89 16.12 -4.77
C ASP A 22 -21.11 16.87 -5.35
N GLU A 23 -21.27 16.93 -6.69
CA GLU A 23 -22.32 17.70 -7.40
C GLU A 23 -22.41 19.17 -6.97
N LYS A 24 -21.28 19.77 -6.56
CA LYS A 24 -21.23 21.16 -6.06
C LYS A 24 -21.31 22.21 -7.16
N PHE A 25 -21.23 21.82 -8.43
CA PHE A 25 -21.40 22.70 -9.58
C PHE A 25 -22.88 22.81 -9.95
N THR A 26 -23.34 24.00 -10.33
CA THR A 26 -24.75 24.22 -10.65
C THR A 26 -25.14 23.52 -11.97
N LYS A 27 -26.42 23.17 -12.17
CA LYS A 27 -26.88 22.44 -13.37
C LYS A 27 -26.60 23.18 -14.69
N GLU A 28 -26.58 24.51 -14.66
CA GLU A 28 -26.27 25.37 -15.82
C GLU A 28 -24.78 25.29 -16.21
N ASP A 29 -23.91 24.91 -15.27
CA ASP A 29 -22.47 24.74 -15.48
C ASP A 29 -22.11 23.34 -16.02
N SER A 30 -22.99 22.35 -15.90
CA SER A 30 -22.60 20.92 -15.81
C SER A 30 -21.87 20.32 -17.02
N ALA A 31 -22.33 20.53 -18.26
CA ALA A 31 -21.69 19.96 -19.45
C ALA A 31 -20.38 20.68 -19.80
N VAL A 32 -20.40 22.02 -19.79
CA VAL A 32 -19.23 22.86 -20.12
C VAL A 32 -18.15 22.77 -19.02
N THR A 33 -18.55 22.61 -17.77
CA THR A 33 -17.64 22.49 -16.62
C THR A 33 -16.99 21.13 -16.56
N ARG A 34 -17.69 20.06 -16.99
CA ARG A 34 -17.06 18.74 -17.16
C ARG A 34 -15.91 18.81 -18.15
N ASP A 35 -16.09 19.41 -19.33
CA ASP A 35 -15.04 19.50 -20.36
C ASP A 35 -13.89 20.45 -19.97
N ARG A 36 -14.18 21.46 -19.11
CA ARG A 36 -13.16 22.37 -18.58
C ARG A 36 -12.35 21.76 -17.44
N ILE A 37 -12.96 20.90 -16.62
CA ILE A 37 -12.29 20.20 -15.53
C ILE A 37 -11.57 18.98 -16.08
N LEU A 38 -12.21 18.16 -16.90
CA LEU A 38 -11.66 16.91 -17.42
C LEU A 38 -11.02 17.12 -18.79
N ASN A 39 -9.74 17.46 -18.79
CA ASN A 39 -8.96 17.65 -20.01
C ASN A 39 -7.89 16.54 -20.15
N LEU A 40 -8.22 15.50 -20.93
CA LEU A 40 -7.33 14.34 -21.12
C LEU A 40 -5.95 14.73 -21.68
N PRO A 41 -5.82 15.49 -22.79
CA PRO A 41 -4.51 15.89 -23.32
C PRO A 41 -3.62 16.56 -22.27
N LEU A 42 -4.16 17.51 -21.50
CA LEU A 42 -3.41 18.22 -20.48
C LEU A 42 -3.04 17.30 -19.31
N ALA A 43 -3.98 16.49 -18.82
CA ALA A 43 -3.73 15.55 -17.73
C ALA A 43 -2.64 14.52 -18.09
N THR A 44 -2.67 14.00 -19.32
CA THR A 44 -1.64 13.10 -19.86
C THR A 44 -0.29 13.79 -19.95
N GLU A 45 -0.21 14.98 -20.56
CA GLU A 45 1.06 15.71 -20.71
C GLU A 45 1.71 16.00 -19.35
N ILE A 46 0.94 16.47 -18.37
CA ILE A 46 1.46 16.80 -17.04
C ILE A 46 1.92 15.53 -16.30
N THR A 47 1.16 14.45 -16.41
CA THR A 47 1.52 13.15 -15.82
C THR A 47 2.82 12.61 -16.41
N VAL A 48 2.94 12.59 -17.74
CA VAL A 48 4.16 12.14 -18.44
C VAL A 48 5.36 12.98 -18.01
N ARG A 49 5.26 14.31 -18.10
CA ARG A 49 6.36 15.22 -17.72
C ARG A 49 6.79 15.05 -16.27
N TYR A 50 5.87 14.80 -15.34
CA TYR A 50 6.23 14.57 -13.94
C TYR A 50 7.02 13.28 -13.75
N VAL A 51 6.58 12.20 -14.40
CA VAL A 51 7.23 10.89 -14.27
C VAL A 51 8.61 10.88 -14.94
N GLU A 52 8.75 11.53 -16.10
CA GLU A 52 10.04 11.67 -16.79
C GLU A 52 11.10 12.42 -15.96
N GLN A 53 10.67 13.32 -15.08
CA GLN A 53 11.56 14.03 -14.16
C GLN A 53 12.07 13.14 -13.01
N GLY A 54 11.60 11.89 -12.90
CA GLY A 54 12.02 10.95 -11.86
C GLY A 54 11.38 11.22 -10.50
N GLY A 55 10.33 12.03 -10.46
CA GLY A 55 9.66 12.47 -9.24
C GLY A 55 10.31 13.70 -8.60
N GLY A 56 9.82 14.05 -7.41
CA GLY A 56 10.29 15.20 -6.65
C GLY A 56 10.63 14.84 -5.21
N THR A 57 10.27 15.74 -4.30
CA THR A 57 10.34 15.48 -2.86
C THR A 57 9.39 14.33 -2.47
N PRO A 58 9.54 13.73 -1.27
CA PRO A 58 8.61 12.72 -0.79
C PRO A 58 7.14 13.16 -0.85
N GLU A 59 6.86 14.43 -0.52
CA GLU A 59 5.51 15.01 -0.61
C GLU A 59 4.99 15.06 -2.05
N ASP A 60 5.84 15.43 -3.01
CA ASP A 60 5.47 15.46 -4.44
C ASP A 60 5.07 14.05 -4.91
N VAL A 61 5.83 13.03 -4.52
CA VAL A 61 5.53 11.63 -4.83
C VAL A 61 4.23 11.18 -4.18
N THR A 62 3.97 11.57 -2.93
CA THR A 62 2.70 11.27 -2.26
C THR A 62 1.51 11.91 -2.97
N LEU A 63 1.60 13.19 -3.33
CA LEU A 63 0.55 13.88 -4.10
C LEU A 63 0.35 13.24 -5.48
N PHE A 64 1.43 12.81 -6.12
CA PHE A 64 1.36 12.11 -7.39
C PHE A 64 0.66 10.74 -7.25
N ALA A 65 0.98 9.96 -6.22
CA ALA A 65 0.32 8.68 -5.96
C ALA A 65 -1.20 8.88 -5.76
N GLU A 66 -1.60 9.92 -5.04
CA GLU A 66 -3.00 10.29 -4.86
C GLU A 66 -3.67 10.75 -6.16
N TRP A 67 -2.93 11.47 -7.01
CA TRP A 67 -3.38 11.89 -8.35
C TRP A 67 -3.63 10.71 -9.31
N LEU A 68 -2.88 9.62 -9.19
CA LEU A 68 -3.08 8.45 -10.05
C LEU A 68 -4.49 7.87 -9.92
N ILE A 69 -5.18 8.07 -8.79
CA ILE A 69 -6.55 7.58 -8.56
C ILE A 69 -7.55 8.25 -9.51
N PRO A 70 -7.73 9.59 -9.50
CA PRO A 70 -8.57 10.25 -10.50
C PRO A 70 -7.98 10.13 -11.90
N MET A 71 -6.65 10.08 -12.07
CA MET A 71 -6.04 9.84 -13.38
C MET A 71 -6.62 8.56 -14.01
N GLN A 72 -6.57 7.46 -13.26
CA GLN A 72 -7.14 6.20 -13.66
C GLN A 72 -8.66 6.26 -13.86
N LYS A 73 -9.40 6.87 -12.94
CA LYS A 73 -10.88 6.89 -12.95
C LYS A 73 -11.47 7.64 -14.15
N TYR A 74 -10.89 8.78 -14.53
CA TYR A 74 -11.48 9.66 -15.56
C TYR A 74 -10.76 9.61 -16.90
N TYR A 75 -9.46 9.29 -16.90
CA TYR A 75 -8.61 9.41 -18.07
C TYR A 75 -8.03 8.07 -18.51
N GLY A 76 -7.86 7.13 -17.57
CA GLY A 76 -7.20 5.85 -17.81
C GLY A 76 -5.68 5.97 -17.93
N PHE A 77 -5.01 4.82 -18.04
CA PHE A 77 -3.57 4.78 -18.33
C PHE A 77 -3.36 4.33 -19.77
N ASN A 78 -2.75 5.19 -20.57
CA ASN A 78 -2.28 4.81 -21.90
C ASN A 78 -0.95 4.04 -21.78
N GLN A 79 -0.49 3.44 -22.88
CA GLN A 79 0.73 2.62 -22.89
C GLN A 79 1.99 3.41 -22.48
N GLU A 80 2.07 4.68 -22.85
CA GLU A 80 3.19 5.56 -22.49
C GLU A 80 3.26 5.79 -20.98
N ILE A 81 2.13 6.16 -20.36
CA ILE A 81 2.02 6.33 -18.91
C ILE A 81 2.36 5.03 -18.19
N SER A 82 1.84 3.88 -18.64
CA SER A 82 2.15 2.60 -18.00
C SER A 82 3.65 2.28 -18.05
N SER A 83 4.29 2.45 -19.21
CA SER A 83 5.74 2.23 -19.34
C SER A 83 6.56 3.14 -18.41
N LEU A 84 6.16 4.41 -18.30
CA LEU A 84 6.81 5.38 -17.42
C LEU A 84 6.57 5.06 -15.94
N LEU A 85 5.34 4.71 -15.55
CA LEU A 85 4.99 4.30 -14.18
C LEU A 85 5.78 3.06 -13.74
N SER A 86 5.94 2.09 -14.64
CA SER A 86 6.75 0.90 -14.38
C SER A 86 8.20 1.27 -13.98
N LYS A 87 8.86 2.12 -14.78
CA LYS A 87 10.22 2.62 -14.49
C LYS A 87 10.27 3.47 -13.21
N PHE A 88 9.23 4.26 -12.98
CA PHE A 88 9.12 5.14 -11.82
C PHE A 88 9.04 4.33 -10.52
N TYR A 89 8.14 3.35 -10.45
CA TYR A 89 8.03 2.46 -9.30
C TYR A 89 9.33 1.68 -9.06
N PHE A 90 9.96 1.17 -10.12
CA PHE A 90 11.26 0.51 -10.00
C PHE A 90 12.33 1.44 -9.41
N THR A 91 12.36 2.70 -9.83
CA THR A 91 13.34 3.67 -9.29
C THR A 91 13.07 3.99 -7.83
N LEU A 92 11.81 4.18 -7.46
CA LEU A 92 11.42 4.49 -6.07
C LEU A 92 11.63 3.31 -5.12
N SER A 93 11.52 2.06 -5.59
CA SER A 93 11.75 0.88 -4.76
C SER A 93 13.20 0.77 -4.26
N GLN A 94 14.13 1.43 -4.92
CA GLN A 94 15.54 1.50 -4.50
C GLN A 94 15.82 2.60 -3.47
N ARG A 95 14.83 3.44 -3.13
CA ARG A 95 15.00 4.62 -2.26
C ARG A 95 13.90 4.77 -1.20
N PRO A 96 13.46 3.71 -0.50
CA PRO A 96 12.33 3.82 0.44
C PRO A 96 12.64 4.72 1.65
N ALA A 97 13.91 4.88 2.03
CA ALA A 97 14.35 5.66 3.18
C ALA A 97 13.97 7.16 3.12
N MET A 98 13.66 7.70 1.93
CA MET A 98 13.23 9.11 1.80
C MET A 98 11.80 9.36 2.32
N PHE A 99 10.99 8.31 2.49
CA PHE A 99 9.59 8.45 2.89
C PHE A 99 9.44 8.28 4.39
N ASN A 100 8.76 9.21 5.06
CA ASN A 100 8.32 9.01 6.45
C ASN A 100 7.08 8.10 6.49
N ILE A 101 6.64 7.74 7.69
CA ILE A 101 5.54 6.81 7.87
C ILE A 101 4.21 7.29 7.27
N ASP A 102 3.93 8.60 7.32
CA ASP A 102 2.71 9.16 6.73
C ASP A 102 2.72 9.06 5.20
N HIS A 103 3.84 9.41 4.57
CA HIS A 103 4.02 9.27 3.13
C HIS A 103 3.84 7.81 2.71
N MET A 104 4.44 6.86 3.45
CA MET A 104 4.34 5.42 3.17
C MET A 104 2.88 4.96 3.17
N HIS A 105 2.12 5.28 4.21
CA HIS A 105 0.71 4.88 4.29
C HIS A 105 -0.12 5.46 3.14
N ARG A 106 0.02 6.76 2.86
CA ARG A 106 -0.74 7.44 1.79
C ARG A 106 -0.38 6.90 0.41
N ILE A 107 0.89 6.62 0.16
CA ILE A 107 1.37 6.00 -1.08
C ILE A 107 0.82 4.59 -1.22
N LEU A 108 1.00 3.73 -0.20
CA LEU A 108 0.49 2.35 -0.19
C LEU A 108 -1.01 2.29 -0.49
N GLN A 109 -1.80 3.10 0.22
CA GLN A 109 -3.25 3.17 0.02
C GLN A 109 -3.61 3.62 -1.40
N SER A 110 -2.88 4.59 -1.96
CA SER A 110 -3.17 5.14 -3.29
C SER A 110 -2.74 4.20 -4.42
N THR A 111 -1.54 3.63 -4.33
CA THR A 111 -1.05 2.59 -5.26
C THR A 111 -1.98 1.38 -5.22
N CYS A 112 -2.43 0.96 -4.04
CA CYS A 112 -3.44 -0.08 -3.92
C CYS A 112 -4.72 0.27 -4.68
N LYS A 113 -5.22 1.52 -4.67
CA LYS A 113 -6.45 1.89 -5.39
C LYS A 113 -6.35 1.77 -6.92
N VAL A 114 -5.16 1.98 -7.49
CA VAL A 114 -4.94 1.90 -8.95
C VAL A 114 -4.35 0.57 -9.42
N PHE A 115 -3.96 -0.32 -8.51
CA PHE A 115 -3.19 -1.54 -8.78
C PHE A 115 -3.76 -2.41 -9.92
N ASN A 116 -5.05 -2.71 -9.92
CA ASN A 116 -5.68 -3.59 -10.93
C ASN A 116 -5.76 -2.98 -12.34
N GLN A 117 -5.34 -1.74 -12.51
CA GLN A 117 -5.43 -0.98 -13.75
C GLN A 117 -4.04 -0.80 -14.38
N LEU A 118 -3.01 -1.26 -13.69
CA LEU A 118 -1.65 -1.32 -14.17
C LEU A 118 -1.49 -2.53 -15.09
N ASP A 119 -0.61 -2.40 -16.08
CA ASP A 119 -0.15 -3.54 -16.86
C ASP A 119 0.73 -4.47 -16.00
N THR A 120 1.10 -5.64 -16.52
CA THR A 120 1.85 -6.66 -15.79
C THR A 120 3.17 -6.14 -15.23
N ASP A 121 3.94 -5.41 -16.04
CA ASP A 121 5.25 -4.89 -15.63
C ASP A 121 5.11 -3.81 -14.56
N SER A 122 4.19 -2.87 -14.75
CA SER A 122 3.88 -1.83 -13.77
C SER A 122 3.37 -2.43 -12.46
N THR A 123 2.59 -3.50 -12.53
CA THR A 123 2.10 -4.25 -11.37
C THR A 123 3.26 -4.84 -10.58
N ASN A 124 4.20 -5.50 -11.25
CA ASN A 124 5.36 -6.11 -10.59
C ASN A 124 6.25 -5.05 -9.92
N HIS A 125 6.53 -3.94 -10.59
CA HIS A 125 7.34 -2.87 -10.00
C HIS A 125 6.59 -2.10 -8.90
N ALA A 126 5.29 -1.85 -9.05
CA ALA A 126 4.48 -1.29 -7.98
C ALA A 126 4.49 -2.19 -6.74
N LYS A 127 4.42 -3.51 -6.93
CA LYS A 127 4.56 -4.47 -5.84
C LYS A 127 5.91 -4.32 -5.13
N ALA A 128 7.01 -4.39 -5.87
CA ALA A 128 8.36 -4.21 -5.32
C ALA A 128 8.54 -2.88 -4.58
N PHE A 129 7.92 -1.80 -5.08
CA PHE A 129 7.93 -0.51 -4.40
C PHE A 129 7.16 -0.55 -3.08
N MET A 130 5.92 -1.06 -3.08
CA MET A 130 5.13 -1.21 -1.86
C MET A 130 5.84 -2.06 -0.81
N GLU A 131 6.47 -3.17 -1.24
CA GLU A 131 7.28 -4.03 -0.39
C GLU A 131 8.46 -3.27 0.24
N SER A 132 9.18 -2.47 -0.55
CA SER A 132 10.31 -1.66 -0.06
C SER A 132 9.89 -0.61 0.99
N LEU A 133 8.72 0.01 0.84
CA LEU A 133 8.19 0.99 1.80
C LEU A 133 7.86 0.33 3.13
N LEU A 134 7.23 -0.84 3.06
CA LEU A 134 6.88 -1.63 4.23
C LEU A 134 8.14 -2.07 4.99
N HIS A 135 9.10 -2.69 4.31
CA HIS A 135 10.37 -3.07 4.93
C HIS A 135 11.10 -1.90 5.59
N GLU A 136 11.12 -0.73 4.97
CA GLU A 136 11.77 0.44 5.56
C GLU A 136 11.04 0.95 6.81
N SER A 137 9.70 0.94 6.81
CA SER A 137 8.90 1.27 8.00
C SER A 137 9.25 0.37 9.18
N GLU A 138 9.44 -0.91 8.90
CA GLU A 138 9.76 -1.92 9.91
C GLU A 138 11.18 -1.75 10.44
N ARG A 139 12.16 -1.60 9.53
CA ARG A 139 13.57 -1.36 9.85
C ARG A 139 13.75 -0.17 10.78
N ARG A 140 12.89 0.85 10.66
CA ARG A 140 12.87 2.05 11.52
C ARG A 140 12.04 1.90 12.78
N ASN A 141 11.26 0.82 12.90
CA ASN A 141 10.28 0.60 13.96
C ASN A 141 9.32 1.79 14.11
N ASP A 142 8.80 2.26 12.97
CA ASP A 142 7.92 3.42 12.93
C ASP A 142 6.63 3.20 13.72
N VAL A 143 6.17 4.24 14.43
CA VAL A 143 4.91 4.18 15.18
C VAL A 143 3.75 4.55 14.25
N HIS A 144 2.77 3.64 14.14
CA HIS A 144 1.59 3.85 13.33
C HIS A 144 0.45 4.49 14.13
N THR A 145 -0.28 5.42 13.53
CA THR A 145 -1.58 5.84 14.06
C THR A 145 -2.66 4.82 13.67
N PHE A 146 -3.72 4.69 14.47
CA PHE A 146 -4.84 3.78 14.17
C PHE A 146 -5.41 3.95 12.77
N ASP A 147 -5.77 5.18 12.37
CA ASP A 147 -6.41 5.44 11.08
C ASP A 147 -5.51 5.04 9.91
N ASN A 148 -4.23 5.43 9.96
CA ASN A 148 -3.28 5.08 8.90
C ASN A 148 -3.04 3.56 8.82
N ALA A 149 -2.86 2.89 9.95
CA ALA A 149 -2.69 1.43 9.99
C ALA A 149 -3.93 0.70 9.47
N PHE A 150 -5.12 1.06 9.97
CA PHE A 150 -6.38 0.42 9.60
C PHE A 150 -6.69 0.62 8.11
N ASN A 151 -6.62 1.86 7.60
CA ASN A 151 -6.91 2.15 6.19
C ASN A 151 -5.91 1.47 5.25
N THR A 152 -4.64 1.37 5.65
CA THR A 152 -3.62 0.64 4.89
C THR A 152 -3.94 -0.85 4.87
N LEU A 153 -4.19 -1.47 6.02
CA LEU A 153 -4.56 -2.90 6.10
C LEU A 153 -5.79 -3.23 5.25
N CYS A 154 -6.84 -2.41 5.32
CA CYS A 154 -8.02 -2.57 4.47
C CYS A 154 -7.70 -2.43 2.96
N ALA A 155 -6.83 -1.50 2.59
CA ALA A 155 -6.41 -1.33 1.19
C ALA A 155 -5.64 -2.55 0.67
N LEU A 156 -4.76 -3.10 1.51
CA LEU A 156 -3.95 -4.29 1.20
C LEU A 156 -4.83 -5.55 1.08
N GLN A 157 -5.79 -5.74 2.01
CA GLN A 157 -6.71 -6.89 2.02
C GLN A 157 -7.55 -6.97 0.75
N LYS A 158 -8.12 -5.84 0.29
CA LYS A 158 -8.98 -5.79 -0.91
C LYS A 158 -8.28 -6.28 -2.18
N ARG A 159 -6.95 -6.31 -2.21
CA ARG A 159 -6.20 -6.72 -3.39
C ARG A 159 -5.88 -8.20 -3.45
N GLY A 160 -6.02 -8.97 -2.36
CA GLY A 160 -5.72 -10.41 -2.35
C GLY A 160 -4.30 -10.78 -2.80
N HIS A 161 -3.44 -9.78 -3.06
CA HIS A 161 -2.11 -9.91 -3.64
C HIS A 161 -1.01 -10.05 -2.59
N TRP A 162 -1.37 -9.98 -1.31
CA TRP A 162 -0.50 -10.44 -0.23
C TRP A 162 -0.55 -11.96 -0.16
N ARG A 163 -0.13 -12.58 -1.27
CA ARG A 163 0.38 -13.95 -1.22
C ARG A 163 1.59 -13.93 -0.32
N PHE A 164 1.60 -14.87 0.62
CA PHE A 164 2.61 -15.10 1.64
C PHE A 164 4.02 -15.38 1.11
N GLU A 165 4.26 -15.29 -0.20
CA GLU A 165 5.60 -15.32 -0.77
C GLU A 165 6.45 -14.15 -0.25
N LEU A 166 5.84 -13.02 0.11
CA LEU A 166 6.50 -11.93 0.85
C LEU A 166 6.70 -12.21 2.34
N LEU A 167 5.89 -13.11 2.88
CA LEU A 167 5.93 -13.56 4.28
C LEU A 167 6.89 -14.74 4.45
N LYS A 168 7.51 -15.21 3.36
CA LYS A 168 8.40 -16.38 3.34
C LYS A 168 9.67 -16.24 2.51
N GLY A 169 9.67 -15.41 1.48
CA GLY A 169 10.65 -15.45 0.40
C GLY A 169 11.22 -14.09 0.12
N LEU A 170 12.33 -13.77 0.78
CA LEU A 170 13.61 -13.55 0.08
C LEU A 170 14.75 -13.30 1.08
N LEU A 171 14.49 -12.79 2.29
CA LEU A 171 15.44 -12.74 3.40
C LEU A 171 14.64 -12.89 4.70
N GLY A 172 15.20 -13.53 5.73
CA GLY A 172 14.47 -14.05 6.88
C GLY A 172 13.42 -13.11 7.50
N ASN A 173 12.28 -13.68 7.90
CA ASN A 173 11.30 -13.30 8.94
C ASN A 173 10.84 -11.83 9.16
N GLU A 174 11.40 -10.81 8.51
CA GLU A 174 11.19 -9.40 8.88
C GLU A 174 9.80 -8.89 8.42
N CYS A 175 9.44 -9.02 7.14
CA CYS A 175 8.20 -8.45 6.58
C CYS A 175 6.87 -8.85 7.28
N LEU A 176 6.89 -9.94 8.04
CA LEU A 176 5.77 -10.47 8.84
C LEU A 176 5.48 -9.58 10.05
N ASP A 177 6.52 -9.03 10.67
CA ASP A 177 6.44 -8.23 11.91
C ASP A 177 5.78 -6.86 11.66
N LEU A 178 5.83 -6.35 10.43
CA LEU A 178 5.19 -5.09 10.09
C LEU A 178 3.67 -5.17 9.96
N ILE A 179 3.14 -6.18 9.25
CA ILE A 179 1.69 -6.39 9.20
C ILE A 179 1.18 -6.65 10.62
N LEU A 180 1.94 -7.39 11.42
CA LEU A 180 1.68 -7.57 12.84
C LEU A 180 1.74 -6.26 13.63
N GLY A 181 2.68 -5.36 13.36
CA GLY A 181 2.80 -4.04 14.02
C GLY A 181 1.62 -3.13 13.72
N MET A 182 1.19 -3.06 12.45
CA MET A 182 -0.04 -2.36 12.07
C MET A 182 -1.29 -3.01 12.70
N LEU A 183 -1.39 -4.35 12.69
CA LEU A 183 -2.49 -5.07 13.33
C LEU A 183 -2.52 -4.85 14.84
N TYR A 184 -1.36 -4.88 15.50
CA TYR A 184 -1.24 -4.64 16.93
C TYR A 184 -1.73 -3.24 17.29
N THR A 185 -1.34 -2.23 16.49
CA THR A 185 -1.83 -0.85 16.62
C THR A 185 -3.35 -0.79 16.51
N VAL A 186 -3.93 -1.51 15.54
CA VAL A 186 -5.37 -1.52 15.28
C VAL A 186 -6.16 -2.27 16.37
N VAL A 187 -5.69 -3.45 16.77
CA VAL A 187 -6.34 -4.33 17.76
C VAL A 187 -6.30 -3.72 19.17
N ASN A 188 -5.21 -3.03 19.53
CA ASN A 188 -5.07 -2.45 20.86
C ASN A 188 -5.70 -1.05 21.01
N ASN A 189 -6.21 -0.47 19.94
CA ASN A 189 -6.91 0.82 20.03
C ASN A 189 -8.31 0.66 20.64
N TYR A 190 -8.65 1.51 21.60
CA TYR A 190 -9.93 1.47 22.34
C TYR A 190 -11.15 1.82 21.48
N ASP A 191 -10.96 2.65 20.44
CA ASP A 191 -12.00 3.11 19.51
C ASP A 191 -12.26 2.13 18.35
N SER A 192 -11.54 1.00 18.31
CA SER A 192 -11.70 -0.07 17.31
C SER A 192 -13.08 -0.75 17.30
N ARG A 193 -13.97 -0.42 18.26
CA ARG A 193 -15.29 -1.06 18.42
C ARG A 193 -16.18 -0.92 17.19
N GLN A 194 -16.17 0.25 16.54
CA GLN A 194 -16.98 0.47 15.33
C GLN A 194 -16.44 -0.30 14.11
N HIS A 195 -15.16 -0.68 14.14
CA HIS A 195 -14.48 -1.39 13.07
C HIS A 195 -14.21 -2.87 13.41
N HIS A 196 -14.71 -3.35 14.54
CA HIS A 196 -14.36 -4.64 15.14
C HIS A 196 -14.57 -5.81 14.17
N ARG A 197 -15.70 -5.83 13.47
CA ARG A 197 -16.01 -6.83 12.46
C ARG A 197 -14.99 -6.84 11.31
N ASN A 198 -14.64 -5.67 10.80
CA ASN A 198 -13.67 -5.56 9.70
C ASN A 198 -12.27 -6.01 10.16
N ILE A 199 -11.89 -5.70 11.40
CA ILE A 199 -10.61 -6.12 11.99
C ILE A 199 -10.58 -7.64 12.20
N GLN A 200 -11.69 -8.24 12.67
CA GLN A 200 -11.81 -9.69 12.76
C GLN A 200 -11.71 -10.35 11.39
N GLU A 201 -12.44 -9.86 10.39
CA GLU A 201 -12.37 -10.36 9.01
C GLU A 201 -10.95 -10.23 8.42
N LEU A 202 -10.23 -9.15 8.73
CA LEU A 202 -8.81 -8.99 8.37
C LEU A 202 -7.94 -10.10 8.97
N ILE A 203 -8.05 -10.36 10.27
CA ILE A 203 -7.25 -11.37 10.97
C ILE A 203 -7.61 -12.78 10.52
N VAL A 204 -8.91 -13.09 10.36
CA VAL A 204 -9.37 -14.40 9.88
C VAL A 204 -8.83 -14.68 8.48
N ASN A 205 -8.96 -13.74 7.55
CA ASN A 205 -8.44 -13.92 6.19
C ASN A 205 -6.92 -14.11 6.19
N LEU A 206 -6.19 -13.42 7.08
CA LEU A 206 -4.75 -13.63 7.23
C LEU A 206 -4.43 -15.03 7.74
N ILE A 207 -5.13 -15.52 8.77
CA ILE A 207 -4.98 -16.89 9.30
C ILE A 207 -5.27 -17.92 8.21
N GLU A 208 -6.39 -17.80 7.50
CA GLU A 208 -6.77 -18.73 6.42
C GLU A 208 -5.73 -18.75 5.30
N THR A 209 -5.14 -17.60 4.98
CA THR A 209 -4.12 -17.54 3.93
C THR A 209 -2.78 -18.14 4.41
N ILE A 210 -2.41 -18.01 5.69
CA ILE A 210 -1.29 -18.76 6.30
C ILE A 210 -1.51 -20.26 6.14
N ASP A 211 -2.69 -20.74 6.55
CA ASP A 211 -3.03 -22.16 6.55
C ASP A 211 -3.05 -22.74 5.11
N ASN A 212 -3.56 -21.99 4.14
CA ASN A 212 -3.56 -22.40 2.73
C ASN A 212 -2.15 -22.51 2.13
N VAL A 213 -1.21 -21.67 2.57
CA VAL A 213 0.19 -21.68 2.10
C VAL A 213 0.96 -22.85 2.72
N GLN A 214 0.59 -23.34 3.91
CA GLN A 214 1.16 -24.59 4.45
C GLN A 214 0.87 -25.81 3.56
N GLY A 215 -0.25 -25.80 2.83
CA GLY A 215 -0.62 -26.85 1.88
C GLY A 215 0.21 -26.86 0.58
N GLN A 216 0.90 -25.77 0.24
CA GLN A 216 1.67 -25.64 -1.01
C GLN A 216 3.14 -25.27 -0.71
N ARG A 217 4.04 -26.27 -0.73
CA ARG A 217 5.49 -26.04 -0.66
C ARG A 217 5.98 -25.42 -1.96
N PHE A 218 6.24 -24.12 -1.97
CA PHE A 218 6.94 -23.45 -3.09
C PHE A 218 8.44 -23.32 -2.80
N ALA A 219 9.26 -23.81 -3.71
CA ALA A 219 10.68 -23.52 -3.81
C ALA A 219 10.87 -22.53 -4.96
N MET A 220 11.39 -21.33 -4.67
CA MET A 220 11.82 -20.40 -5.73
C MET A 220 13.27 -20.01 -5.49
N ASN A 221 14.10 -20.28 -6.51
CA ASN A 221 15.47 -19.82 -6.62
C ASN A 221 15.46 -18.50 -7.39
N VAL A 222 15.62 -17.37 -6.71
CA VAL A 222 15.85 -16.07 -7.37
C VAL A 222 17.16 -15.49 -6.82
N PRO A 223 18.17 -15.23 -7.66
CA PRO A 223 19.43 -14.64 -7.23
C PRO A 223 19.29 -13.12 -7.14
N PHE A 224 19.67 -12.52 -6.02
CA PHE A 224 19.89 -11.09 -5.85
C PHE A 224 21.19 -10.88 -5.06
N ALA A 225 21.96 -9.88 -5.46
CA ALA A 225 23.20 -9.50 -4.79
C ALA A 225 22.85 -8.58 -3.62
N LEU A 226 22.96 -9.12 -2.41
CA LEU A 226 23.12 -8.30 -1.22
C LEU A 226 24.61 -7.98 -1.09
N ASP A 227 24.96 -6.71 -0.96
CA ASP A 227 26.25 -6.30 -0.39
C ASP A 227 26.26 -6.66 1.11
N LEU A 228 26.48 -7.95 1.39
CA LEU A 228 26.86 -8.43 2.71
C LEU A 228 28.38 -8.32 2.81
N CYS A 229 28.86 -7.71 3.90
CA CYS A 229 30.27 -7.76 4.28
C CYS A 229 30.83 -9.19 4.16
N PRO A 230 32.05 -9.37 3.63
CA PRO A 230 32.56 -10.68 3.25
C PRO A 230 32.93 -11.48 4.51
N GLY A 231 32.09 -12.45 4.83
CA GLY A 231 32.44 -13.50 5.77
C GLY A 231 31.34 -13.81 6.75
N THR A 232 30.29 -14.51 6.31
CA THR A 232 29.69 -15.65 7.03
C THR A 232 28.68 -16.31 6.08
N MET A 233 28.98 -17.48 5.53
CA MET A 233 27.95 -18.33 4.93
C MET A 233 27.06 -18.85 6.07
N ALA A 234 25.89 -18.27 6.25
CA ALA A 234 24.89 -18.76 7.19
C ALA A 234 24.11 -19.91 6.54
N HIS A 235 24.38 -21.15 6.96
CA HIS A 235 23.51 -22.28 6.64
C HIS A 235 22.16 -22.14 7.39
N LEU A 236 21.10 -21.94 6.63
CA LEU A 236 19.71 -21.81 7.06
C LEU A 236 19.21 -23.05 7.82
N LYS A 237 18.94 -22.89 9.12
CA LYS A 237 18.13 -23.81 9.93
C LYS A 237 17.06 -23.00 10.67
N VAL A 238 16.14 -22.39 9.93
CA VAL A 238 15.01 -21.60 10.48
C VAL A 238 13.79 -21.79 9.58
N VAL A 239 12.90 -22.74 9.87
CA VAL A 239 11.62 -22.86 9.12
C VAL A 239 10.40 -23.29 9.96
N GLU A 240 10.52 -23.78 11.21
CA GLU A 240 9.33 -24.25 11.97
C GLU A 240 8.94 -23.42 13.20
N SER A 241 9.88 -22.80 13.94
CA SER A 241 9.57 -22.15 15.22
C SER A 241 8.86 -20.79 15.09
N THR A 242 9.36 -19.88 14.24
CA THR A 242 8.84 -18.50 14.12
C THR A 242 7.45 -18.41 13.47
N TYR A 243 7.10 -19.38 12.60
CA TYR A 243 5.76 -19.44 12.01
C TYR A 243 4.70 -19.76 13.06
N ASN A 244 5.02 -20.68 13.96
CA ASN A 244 4.13 -21.08 15.04
C ASN A 244 3.88 -19.88 15.97
N ASP A 245 4.91 -19.10 16.27
CA ASP A 245 4.81 -17.90 17.11
C ASP A 245 3.90 -16.83 16.49
N THR A 246 4.01 -16.57 15.19
CA THR A 246 3.14 -15.59 14.50
C THR A 246 1.70 -16.05 14.42
N PHE A 247 1.49 -17.31 14.08
CA PHE A 247 0.16 -17.90 14.03
C PHE A 247 -0.51 -17.87 15.42
N LEU A 248 0.25 -18.14 16.48
CA LEU A 248 -0.19 -18.01 17.87
C LEU A 248 -0.51 -16.55 18.23
N GLN A 249 0.32 -15.58 17.80
CA GLN A 249 0.06 -14.16 18.01
C GLN A 249 -1.24 -13.70 17.33
N LEU A 250 -1.48 -14.08 16.08
CA LEU A 250 -2.71 -13.76 15.35
C LEU A 250 -3.94 -14.39 16.01
N LYS A 251 -3.85 -15.65 16.43
CA LYS A 251 -4.92 -16.32 17.21
C LYS A 251 -5.18 -15.62 18.54
N HIS A 252 -4.12 -15.18 19.22
CA HIS A 252 -4.25 -14.41 20.46
C HIS A 252 -4.93 -13.06 20.23
N MET A 253 -4.54 -12.30 19.19
CA MET A 253 -5.21 -11.05 18.82
C MET A 253 -6.69 -11.26 18.49
N LEU A 254 -7.01 -12.33 17.76
CA LEU A 254 -8.40 -12.69 17.44
C LEU A 254 -9.20 -13.00 18.73
N LYS A 255 -8.61 -13.76 19.65
CA LYS A 255 -9.23 -14.07 20.94
C LYS A 255 -9.45 -12.81 21.78
N LEU A 256 -8.46 -11.91 21.85
CA LEU A 256 -8.60 -10.63 22.55
C LEU A 256 -9.76 -9.78 22.01
N LEU A 257 -9.98 -9.81 20.69
CA LEU A 257 -11.11 -9.14 20.07
C LEU A 257 -12.44 -9.81 20.47
N GLN A 258 -12.53 -11.14 20.35
CA GLN A 258 -13.72 -11.91 20.73
C GLN A 258 -14.09 -11.69 22.21
N ASP A 259 -13.13 -11.81 23.13
CA ASP A 259 -13.33 -11.62 24.56
C ASP A 259 -13.81 -10.18 24.88
N ARG A 260 -13.36 -9.17 24.13
CA ARG A 260 -13.84 -7.78 24.28
C ARG A 260 -15.27 -7.62 23.79
N ASN A 261 -15.65 -8.30 22.70
CA ASN A 261 -17.01 -8.25 22.15
C ASN A 261 -18.03 -8.93 23.09
N ASP A 262 -17.66 -10.08 23.66
CA ASP A 262 -18.50 -10.83 24.59
C ASP A 262 -18.70 -10.08 25.92
N ASN A 263 -17.67 -9.41 26.42
CA ASN A 263 -17.76 -8.55 27.61
C ASN A 263 -18.62 -7.29 27.39
N ILE A 264 -18.81 -6.85 26.14
CA ILE A 264 -19.71 -5.74 25.80
C ILE A 264 -21.15 -6.24 25.76
N LEU A 265 -21.40 -7.40 25.14
CA LEU A 265 -22.72 -8.03 25.09
C LEU A 265 -23.24 -8.43 26.49
N ALA A 266 -22.35 -8.78 27.41
CA ALA A 266 -22.71 -9.08 28.81
C ALA A 266 -23.01 -7.84 29.67
N LYS A 267 -22.70 -6.62 29.19
CA LYS A 267 -22.91 -5.35 29.90
C LYS A 267 -23.98 -4.44 29.28
N ALA A 268 -24.56 -4.84 28.15
CA ALA A 268 -25.67 -4.16 27.47
C ALA A 268 -27.01 -4.79 27.86
#